data_AF-A0A353EY67-F1
#
_entry.id   AF-A0A353EY67-F1
#
_cell.length_a   1.000
_cell.length_b   1.000
_cell.length_c   1.000
_cell.angle_alpha   90.00
_cell.angle_beta   90.00
_cell.angle_gamma   90.00
#
_symmetry.space_group_name_H-M   'P 1'
#
loop_
_entity.id
_entity.type
_entity.pdbx_description
1 polymer ?
#
loop_
_entity_poly.entity_id
_entity_poly.type
_entity_poly.pdbx_seq_one_letter_code
_entity_poly.pdbx_strand_id
1 'polypeptide(L)'
;MELDKTTTSCKGEGAALLAGLPDYPYGTPDPVLYSCGYALWERADEQSRMRMYTDTDSAEFERWCETVLRLGWERVFLREKDGNRFADFRSAEGQRCYAYYLTQNGTSGTVRIIADRSGTAPEDFCYRTEPSDSSRFYLFNMNYECEDTYLIRLSDGGWIVLDGGVCNYAGVDPEEGFADALYDFMRERGEPTANGEVRIACWYLTHAHRDHFLAFQRLIERHHREIRLERVMANLPDWSVVDHNTNLPWFAICMERIREFYPSVLWLKPHTGMQIRLADAEFDILFTQEDHLDFWVANHDRYHSVWKHFRKLDPEDPQWEIRHQLCKQYDINNTSMVSRITVAGLSVLEMGDAFRANEWIIPYWSIDTLRTDIVKTAHHFLNNELLPFYQALARDGKPMIFLMNLLNRPMIPEKKQWLEGLPAGQHFLPASSKTIYGFSRDGTGAVRTEAIPASYSWYSMVAEAPQKRIEGE
;
A
#
# COMPACT_ATOMS: atom_id res chain seq x y z
N MET A 1 23.15 15.41 -8.14
CA MET A 1 23.71 14.45 -7.17
C MET A 1 24.09 13.22 -7.98
N GLU A 2 25.38 12.99 -8.20
CA GLU A 2 25.84 11.78 -8.92
C GLU A 2 25.53 10.56 -8.04
N LEU A 3 24.59 9.73 -8.50
CA LEU A 3 24.28 8.44 -7.90
C LEU A 3 25.50 7.52 -8.13
N ASP A 4 26.19 7.22 -7.04
CA ASP A 4 27.33 6.31 -7.01
C ASP A 4 26.87 4.91 -7.45
N LYS A 5 27.33 4.50 -8.64
CA LYS A 5 27.00 3.22 -9.26
C LYS A 5 27.91 2.13 -8.72
N THR A 6 27.71 1.73 -7.46
CA THR A 6 28.28 0.49 -6.95
C THR A 6 27.22 -0.61 -7.01
N THR A 7 27.14 -1.27 -8.17
CA THR A 7 26.47 -2.57 -8.32
C THR A 7 27.16 -3.58 -7.41
N THR A 8 26.58 -3.83 -6.23
CA THR A 8 27.05 -4.90 -5.35
C THR A 8 26.35 -6.18 -5.81
N SER A 9 27.10 -7.10 -6.39
CA SER A 9 26.60 -8.43 -6.72
C SER A 9 26.40 -9.22 -5.42
N CYS A 10 25.17 -9.63 -5.14
CA CYS A 10 24.86 -10.51 -4.02
C CYS A 10 25.28 -11.94 -4.35
N LYS A 11 26.58 -12.25 -4.23
CA LYS A 11 27.07 -13.63 -4.08
C LYS A 11 28.24 -13.67 -3.11
N GLY A 12 28.03 -14.28 -1.94
CA GLY A 12 29.10 -14.88 -1.14
C GLY A 12 28.99 -14.71 0.38
N GLU A 13 29.07 -15.85 1.06
CA GLU A 13 29.63 -16.09 2.41
C GLU A 13 28.68 -16.19 3.63
N GLY A 14 28.49 -17.45 4.08
CA GLY A 14 28.59 -17.88 5.48
C GLY A 14 27.67 -17.27 6.54
N ALA A 15 26.55 -17.95 6.81
CA ALA A 15 25.93 -18.28 8.11
C ALA A 15 25.68 -17.22 9.21
N ALA A 16 26.16 -15.98 9.17
CA ALA A 16 25.86 -14.95 10.17
C ALA A 16 25.41 -13.65 9.47
N LEU A 17 24.19 -13.65 8.93
CA LEU A 17 23.79 -12.67 7.91
C LEU A 17 22.85 -11.55 8.39
N LEU A 18 22.36 -11.60 9.63
CA LEU A 18 21.73 -10.45 10.29
C LEU A 18 22.51 -10.13 11.57
N ALA A 19 23.61 -9.38 11.43
CA ALA A 19 24.50 -9.08 12.54
C ALA A 19 23.73 -8.47 13.73
N GLY A 20 23.83 -9.14 14.88
CA GLY A 20 23.18 -8.73 16.13
C GLY A 20 21.80 -9.36 16.39
N LEU A 21 21.20 -10.05 15.42
CA LEU A 21 19.92 -10.74 15.64
C LEU A 21 20.11 -12.19 16.11
N PRO A 22 19.17 -12.76 16.88
CA PRO A 22 19.18 -14.18 17.24
C PRO A 22 19.07 -15.09 16.01
N ASP A 23 19.94 -16.10 15.93
CA ASP A 23 19.88 -17.11 14.87
C ASP A 23 18.61 -17.96 14.94
N TYR A 24 18.07 -18.32 13.78
CA TYR A 24 17.00 -19.31 13.65
C TYR A 24 17.58 -20.68 13.29
N PRO A 25 17.58 -21.65 14.23
CA PRO A 25 18.30 -22.92 14.04
C PRO A 25 17.47 -23.99 13.32
N TYR A 26 16.26 -23.66 12.86
CA TYR A 26 15.31 -24.60 12.25
C TYR A 26 15.14 -24.36 10.75
N GLY A 27 14.58 -25.35 10.05
CA GLY A 27 14.36 -25.30 8.62
C GLY A 27 15.62 -25.17 7.76
N THR A 28 15.41 -24.83 6.49
CA THR A 28 16.46 -24.60 5.49
C THR A 28 16.59 -23.09 5.23
N PRO A 29 17.73 -22.44 5.53
CA PRO A 29 17.90 -21.02 5.23
C PRO A 29 18.02 -20.79 3.73
N ASP A 30 17.30 -19.81 3.20
CA ASP A 30 17.56 -19.31 1.85
C ASP A 30 18.98 -18.70 1.81
N PRO A 31 19.83 -19.05 0.83
CA PRO A 31 21.18 -18.51 0.76
C PRO A 31 21.20 -16.99 0.54
N VAL A 32 20.13 -16.41 0.00
CA VAL A 32 20.00 -14.97 -0.28
C VAL A 32 19.69 -14.21 1.01
N LEU A 33 20.34 -13.06 1.16
CA LEU A 33 19.92 -12.04 2.11
C LEU A 33 19.17 -10.96 1.33
N TYR A 34 17.90 -10.77 1.67
CA TYR A 34 17.02 -9.89 0.92
C TYR A 34 17.09 -8.45 1.43
N SER A 35 16.98 -7.51 0.50
CA SER A 35 16.77 -6.11 0.80
C SER A 35 15.29 -5.83 0.94
N CYS A 36 14.87 -5.36 2.11
CA CYS A 36 13.47 -4.98 2.32
C CYS A 36 13.22 -3.51 1.96
N GLY A 37 14.23 -2.77 1.51
CA GLY A 37 14.12 -1.32 1.28
C GLY A 37 14.46 -0.48 2.51
N TYR A 38 14.32 0.83 2.34
CA TYR A 38 14.72 1.85 3.30
C TYR A 38 13.54 2.36 4.14
N ALA A 39 13.85 3.10 5.20
CA ALA A 39 12.88 4.01 5.82
C ALA A 39 12.64 5.24 4.91
N LEU A 40 12.10 6.34 5.45
CA LEU A 40 11.88 7.58 4.70
C LEU A 40 13.16 8.12 4.04
N TRP A 41 14.33 7.86 4.64
CA TRP A 41 15.62 8.31 4.14
C TRP A 41 16.34 7.14 3.48
N GLU A 42 16.67 7.26 2.20
CA GLU A 42 17.51 6.29 1.48
C GLU A 42 18.97 6.36 1.95
N ARG A 43 19.21 5.93 3.18
CA ARG A 43 20.55 5.83 3.78
C ARG A 43 20.88 4.36 3.97
N ALA A 44 22.09 3.96 3.60
CA ALA A 44 22.52 2.56 3.63
C ALA A 44 22.40 1.91 5.03
N ASP A 45 22.53 2.70 6.10
CA ASP A 45 22.38 2.27 7.49
C ASP A 45 20.92 2.15 7.96
N GLU A 46 19.98 2.71 7.22
CA GLU A 46 18.52 2.64 7.48
C GLU A 46 17.84 1.53 6.67
N GLN A 47 18.63 0.66 6.02
CA GLN A 47 18.13 -0.39 5.17
C GLN A 47 17.74 -1.63 5.96
N SER A 48 16.48 -2.06 5.83
CA SER A 48 16.02 -3.30 6.44
C SER A 48 16.47 -4.51 5.63
N ARG A 49 16.86 -5.57 6.33
CA ARG A 49 17.37 -6.81 5.73
C ARG A 49 16.58 -7.99 6.25
N MET A 50 16.30 -8.94 5.37
CA MET A 50 15.53 -10.13 5.71
C MET A 50 16.25 -11.40 5.32
N ARG A 51 16.17 -12.39 6.20
CA ARG A 51 16.47 -13.79 5.90
C ARG A 51 15.18 -14.61 5.89
N MET A 52 15.04 -15.47 4.89
CA MET A 52 13.95 -16.45 4.80
C MET A 52 14.46 -17.85 5.14
N TYR A 53 13.59 -18.65 5.74
CA TYR A 53 13.79 -20.06 6.05
C TYR A 53 12.58 -20.86 5.54
N THR A 54 12.83 -21.97 4.84
CA THR A 54 11.81 -22.93 4.37
C THR A 54 11.83 -24.19 5.25
N ASP A 55 10.95 -25.14 4.97
CA ASP A 55 10.94 -26.47 5.61
C ASP A 55 10.86 -26.40 7.14
N THR A 56 10.05 -25.45 7.64
CA THR A 56 9.85 -25.23 9.08
C THR A 56 8.37 -25.16 9.43
N ASP A 57 8.06 -25.19 10.72
CA ASP A 57 6.70 -25.20 11.25
C ASP A 57 6.46 -24.12 12.33
N SER A 58 5.19 -23.96 12.72
CA SER A 58 4.79 -22.98 13.72
C SER A 58 5.37 -23.27 15.11
N ALA A 59 5.58 -24.55 15.46
CA ALA A 59 6.13 -24.93 16.75
C ALA A 59 7.63 -24.62 16.84
N GLU A 60 8.37 -24.76 15.75
CA GLU A 60 9.76 -24.31 15.60
C GLU A 60 9.87 -22.80 15.72
N PHE A 61 8.99 -22.05 15.05
CA PHE A 61 8.90 -20.60 15.20
C PHE A 61 8.63 -20.17 16.66
N GLU A 62 7.68 -20.82 17.34
CA GLU A 62 7.36 -20.53 18.74
C GLU A 62 8.54 -20.83 19.68
N ARG A 63 9.23 -21.98 19.50
CA ARG A 63 10.46 -22.31 20.25
C ARG A 63 11.58 -21.30 20.03
N TRP A 64 11.70 -20.78 18.81
CA TRP A 64 12.66 -19.72 18.51
C TRP A 64 12.28 -18.41 19.22
N CYS A 65 11.01 -18.01 19.19
CA CYS A 65 10.53 -16.82 19.92
C CYS A 65 10.87 -16.89 21.42
N GLU A 66 10.73 -18.05 22.06
CA GLU A 66 11.16 -18.24 23.46
C GLU A 66 12.68 -18.13 23.64
N THR A 67 13.45 -18.56 22.64
CA THR A 67 14.91 -18.44 22.65
C THR A 67 15.33 -16.98 22.57
N VAL A 68 14.68 -16.17 21.73
CA VAL A 68 14.88 -14.72 21.66
C VAL A 68 14.68 -14.07 23.04
N LEU A 69 13.62 -14.43 23.75
CA LEU A 69 13.37 -13.96 25.12
C LEU A 69 14.46 -14.39 26.12
N ARG A 70 14.93 -15.65 26.03
CA ARG A 70 16.03 -16.15 26.89
C ARG A 70 17.36 -15.44 26.62
N LEU A 71 17.53 -14.88 25.43
CA LEU A 71 18.69 -14.06 25.06
C LEU A 71 18.56 -12.60 25.56
N GLY A 72 17.51 -12.25 26.29
CA GLY A 72 17.34 -10.95 26.91
C GLY A 72 16.61 -9.92 26.05
N TRP A 73 16.02 -10.33 24.92
CA TRP A 73 15.17 -9.46 24.11
C TRP A 73 13.79 -9.31 24.75
N GLU A 74 13.23 -8.12 24.65
CA GLU A 74 11.84 -7.83 24.96
C GLU A 74 10.96 -8.22 23.76
N ARG A 75 9.82 -8.86 24.01
CA ARG A 75 8.80 -9.09 22.97
C ARG A 75 7.78 -7.99 23.02
N VAL A 76 7.74 -7.16 21.98
CA VAL A 76 6.82 -6.02 21.82
C VAL A 76 5.42 -6.52 21.50
N PHE A 77 5.29 -7.49 20.58
CA PHE A 77 4.04 -8.20 20.37
C PHE A 77 4.23 -9.65 19.90
N LEU A 78 3.17 -10.44 20.05
CA LEU A 78 2.99 -11.75 19.45
C LEU A 78 1.54 -11.87 18.98
N ARG A 79 1.33 -12.34 17.75
CA ARG A 79 -0.01 -12.51 17.17
C ARG A 79 -0.10 -13.80 16.37
N GLU A 80 -1.27 -14.41 16.44
CA GLU A 80 -1.69 -15.52 15.59
C GLU A 80 -2.95 -15.13 14.81
N LYS A 81 -2.99 -15.47 13.52
CA LYS A 81 -4.19 -15.34 12.68
C LYS A 81 -4.10 -16.28 11.48
N ASP A 82 -5.17 -17.02 11.20
CA ASP A 82 -5.25 -18.02 10.12
C ASP A 82 -4.08 -19.04 10.10
N GLY A 83 -3.58 -19.43 11.28
CA GLY A 83 -2.45 -20.34 11.41
C GLY A 83 -1.07 -19.69 11.22
N ASN A 84 -1.00 -18.43 10.78
CA ASN A 84 0.23 -17.65 10.71
C ASN A 84 0.62 -17.14 12.11
N ARG A 85 1.90 -16.78 12.28
CA ARG A 85 2.45 -16.20 13.52
C ARG A 85 3.29 -14.97 13.19
N PHE A 86 3.17 -13.94 14.02
CA PHE A 86 3.87 -12.67 13.84
C PHE A 86 4.41 -12.22 15.19
N ALA A 87 5.67 -11.78 15.24
CA ALA A 87 6.33 -11.35 16.45
C ALA A 87 7.26 -10.17 16.18
N ASP A 88 7.34 -9.27 17.15
CA ASP A 88 8.27 -8.14 17.17
C ASP A 88 9.04 -8.16 18.48
N PHE A 89 10.34 -7.94 18.36
CA PHE A 89 11.28 -7.98 19.47
C PHE A 89 12.20 -6.76 19.46
N ARG A 90 12.56 -6.31 20.66
CA ARG A 90 13.51 -5.23 20.89
C ARG A 90 14.61 -5.68 21.85
N SER A 91 15.86 -5.45 21.47
CA SER A 91 17.02 -5.64 22.35
C SER A 91 17.16 -4.49 23.36
N ALA A 92 17.96 -4.69 24.41
CA ALA A 92 18.28 -3.63 25.36
C ALA A 92 19.02 -2.45 24.71
N GLU A 93 19.77 -2.71 23.63
CA GLU A 93 20.49 -1.72 22.82
C GLU A 93 19.59 -1.03 21.76
N GLY A 94 18.29 -1.35 21.72
CA GLY A 94 17.32 -0.72 20.82
C GLY A 94 17.28 -1.29 19.40
N GLN A 95 18.00 -2.38 19.11
CA GLN A 95 17.83 -3.12 17.86
C GLN A 95 16.44 -3.76 17.82
N ARG A 96 15.80 -3.76 16.65
CA ARG A 96 14.49 -4.39 16.43
C ARG A 96 14.59 -5.57 15.49
N CYS A 97 13.78 -6.57 15.78
CA CYS A 97 13.69 -7.81 15.03
C CYS A 97 12.21 -8.12 14.80
N TYR A 98 11.74 -7.93 13.57
CA TYR A 98 10.42 -8.39 13.17
C TYR A 98 10.53 -9.79 12.57
N ALA A 99 9.68 -10.71 12.98
CA ALA A 99 9.72 -12.07 12.50
C ALA A 99 8.33 -12.66 12.34
N TYR A 100 8.14 -13.46 11.30
CA TYR A 100 6.84 -14.08 11.06
C TYR A 100 6.94 -15.42 10.34
N TYR A 101 5.99 -16.29 10.65
CA TYR A 101 5.75 -17.58 10.03
C TYR A 101 4.47 -17.49 9.19
N LEU A 102 4.59 -17.79 7.89
CA LEU A 102 3.46 -17.93 6.97
C LEU A 102 3.27 -19.39 6.59
N THR A 103 2.04 -19.87 6.60
CA THR A 103 1.68 -21.23 6.21
C THR A 103 0.59 -21.24 5.15
N GLN A 104 0.72 -22.13 4.16
CA GLN A 104 -0.35 -22.41 3.22
C GLN A 104 -1.11 -23.65 3.69
N ASN A 105 -2.35 -23.47 4.15
CA ASN A 105 -3.21 -24.56 4.63
C ASN A 105 -2.62 -25.40 5.79
N GLY A 106 -1.73 -24.83 6.62
CA GLY A 106 -1.31 -25.42 7.89
C GLY A 106 -0.39 -26.64 7.82
N THR A 107 0.31 -26.87 6.70
CA THR A 107 1.21 -28.03 6.54
C THR A 107 2.67 -27.70 6.88
N SER A 108 3.33 -26.96 6.01
CA SER A 108 4.71 -26.48 6.18
C SER A 108 4.76 -25.04 5.70
N GLY A 109 5.53 -24.21 6.40
CA GLY A 109 5.54 -22.77 6.17
C GLY A 109 6.93 -22.22 5.92
N THR A 110 6.97 -20.90 5.83
CA THR A 110 8.21 -20.14 5.70
C THR A 110 8.32 -19.19 6.87
N VAL A 111 9.53 -19.05 7.40
CA VAL A 111 9.85 -18.03 8.41
C VAL A 111 10.65 -16.92 7.74
N ARG A 112 10.29 -15.67 8.04
CA ARG A 112 11.06 -14.48 7.68
C ARG A 112 11.51 -13.80 8.96
N ILE A 113 12.79 -13.45 9.02
CA ILE A 113 13.39 -12.68 10.11
C ILE A 113 13.98 -11.42 9.51
N ILE A 114 13.58 -10.28 10.05
CA ILE A 114 13.88 -8.95 9.53
C ILE A 114 14.62 -8.17 10.60
N ALA A 115 15.83 -7.71 10.26
CA ALA A 115 16.47 -6.63 10.98
C ALA A 115 15.77 -5.32 10.60
N ASP A 116 14.79 -4.91 11.42
CA ASP A 116 13.93 -3.77 11.12
C ASP A 116 14.64 -2.45 11.46
N ARG A 117 14.95 -1.70 10.40
CA ARG A 117 15.56 -0.37 10.44
C ARG A 117 14.56 0.75 10.14
N SER A 118 13.26 0.48 10.24
CA SER A 118 12.19 1.48 10.11
C SER A 118 12.42 2.70 11.01
N GLY A 119 11.97 3.89 10.61
CA GLY A 119 12.26 5.11 11.37
C GLY A 119 11.65 5.16 12.78
N THR A 120 10.44 4.61 12.94
CA THR A 120 9.63 4.72 14.17
C THR A 120 9.16 3.35 14.62
N ALA A 121 9.14 3.09 15.93
CA ALA A 121 8.56 1.88 16.48
C ALA A 121 7.02 1.90 16.42
N PRO A 122 6.33 0.77 16.21
CA PRO A 122 4.87 0.73 16.13
C PRO A 122 4.16 1.35 17.33
N GLU A 123 4.70 1.20 18.54
CA GLU A 123 4.13 1.77 19.78
C GLU A 123 4.17 3.31 19.82
N ASP A 124 5.21 3.92 19.24
CA ASP A 124 5.36 5.38 19.14
C ASP A 124 4.58 5.94 17.95
N PHE A 125 4.35 5.09 16.94
CA PHE A 125 3.54 5.42 15.78
C PHE A 125 2.04 5.39 16.11
N CYS A 126 1.60 4.43 16.93
CA CYS A 126 0.19 4.26 17.25
C CYS A 126 -0.31 5.26 18.30
N TYR A 127 -1.60 5.59 18.23
CA TYR A 127 -2.30 6.31 19.30
C TYR A 127 -3.80 5.97 19.27
N ARG A 128 -4.52 6.27 20.35
CA ARG A 128 -5.95 5.97 20.48
C ARG A 128 -6.74 7.17 20.95
N THR A 129 -7.99 7.19 20.54
CA THR A 129 -9.05 8.04 21.07
C THR A 129 -10.30 7.19 21.25
N GLU A 130 -11.27 7.71 22.02
CA GLU A 130 -12.57 7.04 22.11
C GLU A 130 -13.27 7.10 20.74
N PRO A 131 -13.81 5.98 20.24
CA PRO A 131 -14.58 5.98 19.01
C PRO A 131 -15.75 6.96 19.08
N SER A 132 -16.10 7.58 17.96
CA SER A 132 -17.25 8.45 17.86
C SER A 132 -17.96 8.28 16.52
N ASP A 133 -19.20 8.75 16.44
CA ASP A 133 -19.98 8.69 15.21
C ASP A 133 -19.52 9.70 14.15
N SER A 134 -18.45 10.49 14.41
CA SER A 134 -17.91 11.47 13.46
C SER A 134 -16.99 10.85 12.40
N SER A 135 -16.43 9.68 12.67
CA SER A 135 -15.51 9.00 11.76
C SER A 135 -16.20 8.59 10.47
N ARG A 136 -15.52 8.77 9.34
CA ARG A 136 -16.10 8.51 8.01
C ARG A 136 -15.02 8.06 7.03
N PHE A 137 -15.37 7.10 6.18
CA PHE A 137 -14.57 6.70 5.03
C PHE A 137 -15.09 7.37 3.77
N TYR A 138 -14.20 7.89 2.94
CA TYR A 138 -14.54 8.57 1.69
C TYR A 138 -13.70 8.04 0.52
N LEU A 139 -14.35 7.93 -0.63
CA LEU A 139 -13.68 7.90 -1.93
C LEU A 139 -13.71 9.32 -2.52
N PHE A 140 -12.53 9.91 -2.72
CA PHE A 140 -12.38 11.26 -3.25
C PHE A 140 -12.08 11.21 -4.76
N ASN A 141 -13.12 10.98 -5.57
CA ASN A 141 -12.97 10.89 -7.03
C ASN A 141 -13.38 12.22 -7.71
N MET A 142 -12.40 13.10 -7.92
CA MET A 142 -12.61 14.42 -8.52
C MET A 142 -11.95 14.61 -9.91
N ASN A 143 -11.18 13.63 -10.38
CA ASN A 143 -10.57 13.64 -11.72
C ASN A 143 -10.52 12.20 -12.28
N TYR A 144 -10.51 12.09 -13.60
CA TYR A 144 -10.44 10.89 -14.41
C TYR A 144 -9.28 9.94 -14.08
N GLU A 145 -8.16 10.45 -13.54
CA GLU A 145 -7.01 9.62 -13.15
C GLU A 145 -6.74 9.60 -11.63
N CYS A 146 -7.45 10.40 -10.82
CA CYS A 146 -7.31 10.39 -9.35
C CYS A 146 -8.09 9.24 -8.72
N GLU A 147 -7.78 8.04 -9.18
CA GLU A 147 -8.53 6.83 -8.91
C GLU A 147 -8.26 6.32 -7.48
N ASP A 148 -7.05 6.51 -6.96
CA ASP A 148 -6.70 6.05 -5.61
C ASP A 148 -6.44 7.19 -4.64
N THR A 149 -7.50 7.95 -4.35
CA THR A 149 -7.51 8.90 -3.24
C THR A 149 -8.68 8.57 -2.32
N TYR A 150 -8.37 7.97 -1.17
CA TYR A 150 -9.35 7.71 -0.13
C TYR A 150 -9.01 8.49 1.12
N LEU A 151 -10.04 8.89 1.84
CA LEU A 151 -9.89 9.66 3.07
C LEU A 151 -10.60 8.97 4.21
N ILE A 152 -9.97 8.95 5.37
CA ILE A 152 -10.61 8.59 6.62
C ILE A 152 -10.62 9.85 7.49
N ARG A 153 -11.80 10.38 7.78
CA ARG A 153 -11.97 11.29 8.91
C ARG A 153 -11.99 10.44 10.18
N LEU A 154 -11.11 10.74 11.12
CA LEU A 154 -10.99 10.08 12.41
C LEU A 154 -11.91 10.72 13.45
N SER A 155 -12.14 10.01 14.55
CA SER A 155 -12.99 10.45 15.66
C SER A 155 -12.50 11.72 16.35
N ASP A 156 -11.19 12.00 16.25
CA ASP A 156 -10.52 13.20 16.75
C ASP A 156 -10.46 14.34 15.73
N GLY A 157 -11.19 14.21 14.62
CA GLY A 157 -11.29 15.19 13.55
C GLY A 157 -10.08 15.28 12.63
N GLY A 158 -9.01 14.49 12.88
CA GLY A 158 -7.88 14.35 11.97
C GLY A 158 -8.20 13.50 10.74
N TRP A 159 -7.27 13.51 9.78
CA TRP A 159 -7.41 12.79 8.52
C TRP A 159 -6.33 11.72 8.34
N ILE A 160 -6.72 10.57 7.80
CA ILE A 160 -5.80 9.68 7.09
C ILE A 160 -6.05 9.84 5.61
N VAL A 161 -4.99 10.10 4.85
CA VAL A 161 -5.02 10.06 3.39
C VAL A 161 -4.44 8.72 2.95
N LEU A 162 -5.24 7.90 2.27
CA LEU A 162 -4.79 6.66 1.64
C LEU A 162 -4.46 6.94 0.18
N ASP A 163 -3.23 6.59 -0.19
CA ASP A 163 -2.60 6.96 -1.45
C ASP A 163 -2.74 8.47 -1.68
N GLY A 164 -3.29 8.90 -2.80
CA GLY A 164 -3.26 10.31 -3.14
C GLY A 164 -3.58 10.64 -4.57
N GLY A 165 -3.78 9.68 -5.49
CA GLY A 165 -4.19 10.00 -6.86
C GLY A 165 -3.10 10.70 -7.69
N VAL A 166 -3.49 11.13 -8.89
CA VAL A 166 -2.67 11.96 -9.80
C VAL A 166 -3.41 13.21 -10.26
N CYS A 167 -2.84 14.40 -10.02
CA CYS A 167 -3.46 15.66 -10.43
C CYS A 167 -3.69 15.84 -11.94
N ASN A 168 -2.95 15.17 -12.85
CA ASN A 168 -2.97 15.44 -14.30
C ASN A 168 -2.81 14.19 -15.18
N TYR A 169 -3.59 14.13 -16.27
CA TYR A 169 -3.27 13.32 -17.47
C TYR A 169 -2.08 13.93 -18.22
N ALA A 170 -1.26 13.08 -18.83
CA ALA A 170 -0.14 13.49 -19.69
C ALA A 170 -0.61 14.41 -20.84
N GLY A 171 -0.29 15.71 -20.76
CA GLY A 171 -0.45 16.66 -21.86
C GLY A 171 -1.56 17.71 -21.70
N VAL A 172 -2.27 17.74 -20.58
CA VAL A 172 -3.17 18.85 -20.22
C VAL A 172 -2.55 19.58 -19.01
N ASP A 173 -2.50 20.91 -19.09
CA ASP A 173 -2.05 21.82 -18.03
C ASP A 173 -2.72 21.47 -16.68
N PRO A 174 -2.10 21.81 -15.54
CA PRO A 174 -2.54 21.33 -14.24
C PRO A 174 -4.01 21.62 -14.01
N GLU A 175 -4.78 20.60 -13.64
CA GLU A 175 -6.04 20.85 -12.94
C GLU A 175 -5.64 21.43 -11.57
N GLU A 176 -5.36 22.75 -11.55
CA GLU A 176 -4.88 23.50 -10.40
C GLU A 176 -5.81 23.40 -9.19
N GLY A 177 -6.99 22.80 -9.34
CA GLY A 177 -8.00 22.64 -8.30
C GLY A 177 -8.07 21.29 -7.60
N PHE A 178 -7.39 20.21 -8.04
CA PHE A 178 -7.56 18.91 -7.33
C PHE A 178 -6.97 18.94 -5.92
N ALA A 179 -5.70 19.35 -5.81
CA ALA A 179 -5.02 19.47 -4.52
C ALA A 179 -5.74 20.48 -3.59
N ASP A 180 -6.20 21.60 -4.15
CA ASP A 180 -6.96 22.62 -3.42
C ASP A 180 -8.32 22.08 -2.97
N ALA A 181 -9.05 21.35 -3.84
CA ALA A 181 -10.32 20.72 -3.49
C ALA A 181 -10.15 19.64 -2.42
N LEU A 182 -9.06 18.89 -2.47
CA LEU A 182 -8.71 17.90 -1.46
C LEU A 182 -8.46 18.57 -0.11
N TYR A 183 -7.69 19.65 -0.11
CA TYR A 183 -7.46 20.49 1.08
C TYR A 183 -8.76 21.09 1.62
N ASP A 184 -9.55 21.75 0.77
CA ASP A 184 -10.81 22.38 1.15
C ASP A 184 -11.81 21.36 1.70
N PHE A 185 -11.91 20.18 1.08
CA PHE A 185 -12.75 19.10 1.58
C PHE A 185 -12.35 18.70 3.00
N MET A 186 -11.04 18.52 3.25
CA MET A 186 -10.53 18.17 4.57
C MET A 186 -10.69 19.32 5.58
N ARG A 187 -10.54 20.58 5.14
CA ARG A 187 -10.70 21.77 5.98
C ARG A 187 -12.14 22.00 6.40
N GLU A 188 -13.09 21.86 5.49
CA GLU A 188 -14.53 22.04 5.76
C GLU A 188 -15.10 20.96 6.68
N ARG A 189 -14.52 19.76 6.64
CA ARG A 189 -15.01 18.58 7.35
C ARG A 189 -14.05 18.07 8.41
N GLY A 190 -12.94 18.75 8.68
CA GLY A 190 -11.98 18.33 9.71
C GLY A 190 -12.21 19.07 11.02
N GLU A 191 -11.44 18.70 12.03
CA GLU A 191 -11.18 19.60 13.16
C GLU A 191 -9.76 20.18 13.00
N PRO A 192 -9.61 21.51 12.99
CA PRO A 192 -8.30 22.11 12.83
C PRO A 192 -7.43 21.90 14.07
N THR A 193 -6.12 21.98 13.90
CA THR A 193 -5.18 22.06 15.03
C THR A 193 -5.44 23.35 15.84
N ALA A 194 -4.80 23.46 17.01
CA ALA A 194 -4.83 24.69 17.79
C ALA A 194 -4.32 25.93 17.01
N ASN A 195 -3.53 25.74 15.96
CA ASN A 195 -3.01 26.79 15.09
C ASN A 195 -3.88 27.04 13.85
N GLY A 196 -5.00 26.33 13.69
CA GLY A 196 -5.88 26.46 12.52
C GLY A 196 -5.49 25.59 11.32
N GLU A 197 -4.55 24.65 11.48
CA GLU A 197 -4.07 23.80 10.38
C GLU A 197 -4.98 22.59 10.16
N VAL A 198 -5.07 22.07 8.93
CA VAL A 198 -5.64 20.76 8.66
C VAL A 198 -4.69 19.69 9.20
N ARG A 199 -5.19 18.83 10.09
CA ARG A 199 -4.40 17.73 10.66
C ARG A 199 -4.48 16.48 9.77
N ILE A 200 -3.36 16.10 9.16
CA ILE A 200 -3.19 14.80 8.52
C ILE A 200 -2.46 13.90 9.51
N ALA A 201 -3.23 13.07 10.22
CA ALA A 201 -2.74 12.14 11.22
C ALA A 201 -1.81 11.08 10.61
N CYS A 202 -2.06 10.68 9.36
CA CYS A 202 -1.19 9.78 8.60
C CYS A 202 -1.41 9.91 7.09
N TRP A 203 -0.33 9.88 6.32
CA TRP A 203 -0.36 9.50 4.92
C TRP A 203 0.01 8.02 4.78
N TYR A 204 -0.88 7.21 4.23
CA TYR A 204 -0.67 5.79 3.96
C TYR A 204 -0.44 5.62 2.47
N LEU A 205 0.69 5.04 2.07
CA LEU A 205 0.99 4.79 0.66
C LEU A 205 1.11 3.29 0.41
N THR A 206 0.31 2.79 -0.54
CA THR A 206 0.33 1.38 -0.95
C THR A 206 1.61 1.06 -1.71
N HIS A 207 1.97 1.87 -2.70
CA HIS A 207 3.20 1.78 -3.49
C HIS A 207 3.49 3.07 -4.27
N ALA A 208 4.69 3.19 -4.86
CA ALA A 208 5.16 4.43 -5.49
C ALA A 208 4.92 4.53 -7.01
N HIS A 209 3.69 4.23 -7.44
CA HIS A 209 3.22 4.64 -8.76
C HIS A 209 2.64 6.06 -8.72
N ARG A 210 2.81 6.80 -9.83
CA ARG A 210 2.48 8.24 -9.93
C ARG A 210 1.02 8.53 -9.53
N ASP A 211 0.11 7.66 -9.92
CA ASP A 211 -1.33 7.71 -9.62
C ASP A 211 -1.68 7.40 -8.16
N HIS A 212 -0.71 7.10 -7.30
CA HIS A 212 -0.92 6.86 -5.87
C HIS A 212 -0.33 7.95 -4.98
N PHE A 213 0.64 8.76 -5.47
CA PHE A 213 1.29 9.76 -4.61
C PHE A 213 1.25 11.19 -5.18
N LEU A 214 1.04 11.38 -6.48
CA LEU A 214 1.30 12.69 -7.08
C LEU A 214 0.35 13.77 -6.55
N ALA A 215 -0.93 13.49 -6.34
CA ALA A 215 -1.83 14.51 -5.80
C ALA A 215 -1.55 14.80 -4.32
N PHE A 216 -1.10 13.81 -3.53
CA PHE A 216 -0.58 14.08 -2.19
C PHE A 216 0.68 14.97 -2.22
N GLN A 217 1.61 14.71 -3.13
CA GLN A 217 2.76 15.59 -3.35
C GLN A 217 2.31 17.03 -3.66
N ARG A 218 1.35 17.22 -4.58
CA ARG A 218 0.86 18.56 -4.93
C ARG A 218 0.12 19.24 -3.78
N LEU A 219 -0.65 18.47 -3.00
CA LEU A 219 -1.30 18.95 -1.79
C LEU A 219 -0.29 19.58 -0.83
N ILE A 220 0.81 18.88 -0.51
CA ILE A 220 1.82 19.40 0.42
C ILE A 220 2.66 20.53 -0.21
N GLU A 221 2.96 20.49 -1.51
CA GLU A 221 3.67 21.59 -2.18
C GLU A 221 2.89 22.91 -2.09
N ARG A 222 1.56 22.86 -2.16
CA ARG A 222 0.68 24.04 -2.12
C ARG A 222 0.31 24.47 -0.70
N HIS A 223 0.01 23.50 0.18
CA HIS A 223 -0.63 23.76 1.48
C HIS A 223 0.21 23.37 2.70
N HIS A 224 1.52 23.10 2.58
CA HIS A 224 2.32 22.65 3.73
C HIS A 224 2.31 23.60 4.95
N ARG A 225 2.08 24.90 4.75
CA ARG A 225 1.97 25.86 5.86
C ARG A 225 0.64 25.81 6.60
N GLU A 226 -0.34 25.14 6.01
CA GLU A 226 -1.71 25.02 6.50
C GLU A 226 -2.05 23.57 6.86
N ILE A 227 -1.09 22.66 6.70
CA ILE A 227 -1.21 21.23 6.98
C ILE A 227 -0.22 20.86 8.07
N ARG A 228 -0.70 20.13 9.07
CA ARG A 228 0.14 19.39 10.01
C ARG A 228 0.15 17.92 9.59
N LEU A 229 1.24 17.47 8.99
CA LEU A 229 1.47 16.04 8.73
C LEU A 229 2.20 15.40 9.91
N GLU A 230 1.57 14.40 10.54
CA GLU A 230 2.14 13.75 11.73
C GLU A 230 2.88 12.46 11.41
N ARG A 231 2.40 11.69 10.43
CA ARG A 231 2.89 10.34 10.13
C ARG A 231 2.89 10.02 8.65
N VAL A 232 3.81 9.15 8.24
CA VAL A 232 3.78 8.46 6.96
C VAL A 232 3.97 6.95 7.18
N MET A 233 3.14 6.16 6.52
CA MET A 233 3.13 4.70 6.60
C MET A 233 3.25 4.10 5.21
N ALA A 234 4.37 3.44 4.91
CA ALA A 234 4.58 2.76 3.63
C ALA A 234 5.62 1.63 3.75
N ASN A 235 5.39 0.49 3.09
CA ASN A 235 6.41 -0.54 2.92
C ASN A 235 6.99 -0.46 1.50
N LEU A 236 7.97 0.43 1.31
CA LEU A 236 8.61 0.63 0.01
C LEU A 236 9.76 -0.37 -0.18
N PRO A 237 9.88 -0.97 -1.38
CA PRO A 237 10.99 -1.87 -1.71
C PRO A 237 12.31 -1.09 -1.81
N ASP A 238 13.41 -1.82 -1.95
CA ASP A 238 14.66 -1.23 -2.41
C ASP A 238 14.55 -0.86 -3.90
N TRP A 239 14.80 0.39 -4.26
CA TRP A 239 14.70 0.82 -5.66
C TRP A 239 15.68 0.12 -6.59
N SER A 240 16.79 -0.40 -6.06
CA SER A 240 17.71 -1.21 -6.86
C SER A 240 17.09 -2.54 -7.32
N VAL A 241 15.98 -2.95 -6.71
CA VAL A 241 15.20 -4.14 -7.05
C VAL A 241 13.85 -3.80 -7.69
N VAL A 242 13.67 -2.62 -8.31
CA VAL A 242 12.46 -2.27 -9.08
C VAL A 242 12.86 -1.72 -10.45
N ASP A 243 12.46 -2.37 -11.55
CA ASP A 243 12.76 -1.94 -12.93
C ASP A 243 11.98 -0.69 -13.30
N HIS A 244 12.57 0.11 -14.19
CA HIS A 244 11.86 1.04 -15.07
C HIS A 244 10.71 1.83 -14.41
N ASN A 245 10.87 2.21 -13.14
CA ASN A 245 9.92 3.11 -12.53
C ASN A 245 10.25 4.53 -13.01
N THR A 246 9.64 4.92 -14.13
CA THR A 246 9.68 6.30 -14.66
C THR A 246 9.20 7.32 -13.64
N ASN A 247 8.56 6.88 -12.54
CA ASN A 247 8.11 7.71 -11.44
C ASN A 247 9.14 7.86 -10.32
N LEU A 248 10.26 7.12 -10.30
CA LEU A 248 11.30 7.27 -9.27
C LEU A 248 11.76 8.72 -9.06
N PRO A 249 12.07 9.50 -10.12
CA PRO A 249 12.45 10.89 -9.94
C PRO A 249 11.33 11.73 -9.29
N TRP A 250 10.07 11.45 -9.63
CA TRP A 250 8.91 12.16 -9.08
C TRP A 250 8.65 11.77 -7.63
N PHE A 251 8.78 10.49 -7.32
CA PHE A 251 8.62 9.98 -5.96
C PHE A 251 9.73 10.51 -5.05
N ALA A 252 10.98 10.54 -5.52
CA ALA A 252 12.09 11.16 -4.80
C ALA A 252 11.79 12.63 -4.45
N ILE A 253 11.22 13.40 -5.37
CA ILE A 253 10.77 14.78 -5.09
C ILE A 253 9.70 14.80 -3.98
N CYS A 254 8.70 13.91 -4.04
CA CYS A 254 7.69 13.82 -2.98
C CYS A 254 8.32 13.62 -1.60
N MET A 255 9.28 12.70 -1.50
CA MET A 255 9.99 12.38 -0.26
C MET A 255 10.87 13.54 0.22
N GLU A 256 11.56 14.23 -0.70
CA GLU A 256 12.30 15.46 -0.41
C GLU A 256 11.40 16.58 0.12
N ARG A 257 10.19 16.73 -0.42
CA ARG A 257 9.21 17.72 0.08
C ARG A 257 8.70 17.36 1.47
N ILE A 258 8.42 16.08 1.74
CA ILE A 258 8.06 15.64 3.10
C ILE A 258 9.18 15.97 4.08
N ARG A 259 10.43 15.72 3.69
CA ARG A 259 11.61 16.06 4.49
C ARG A 259 11.72 17.55 4.81
N GLU A 260 11.55 18.37 3.78
CA GLU A 260 11.73 19.81 3.86
C GLU A 260 10.61 20.44 4.71
N PHE A 261 9.37 20.03 4.46
CA PHE A 261 8.19 20.66 5.06
C PHE A 261 7.82 20.08 6.43
N TYR A 262 8.10 18.79 6.67
CA TYR A 262 7.70 18.08 7.89
C TYR A 262 8.88 17.31 8.51
N PRO A 263 9.94 18.00 8.96
CA PRO A 263 11.16 17.34 9.45
C PRO A 263 10.96 16.49 10.72
N SER A 264 9.82 16.62 11.41
CA SER A 264 9.46 15.85 12.60
C SER A 264 8.42 14.76 12.33
N VAL A 265 8.10 14.47 11.06
CA VAL A 265 7.12 13.43 10.71
C VAL A 265 7.60 12.05 11.17
N LEU A 266 6.71 11.26 11.75
CA LEU A 266 7.03 9.88 12.09
C LEU A 266 6.90 9.00 10.85
N TRP A 267 7.87 8.12 10.62
CA TRP A 267 7.85 7.15 9.51
C TRP A 267 7.77 5.72 10.05
N LEU A 268 6.80 4.96 9.58
CA LEU A 268 6.72 3.52 9.85
C LEU A 268 6.78 2.74 8.54
N LYS A 269 7.62 1.69 8.55
CA LYS A 269 7.62 0.64 7.54
C LYS A 269 6.85 -0.55 8.13
N PRO A 270 5.55 -0.70 7.83
CA PRO A 270 4.75 -1.79 8.36
C PRO A 270 5.17 -3.12 7.75
N HIS A 271 5.08 -4.21 8.51
CA HIS A 271 5.36 -5.57 8.05
C HIS A 271 4.09 -6.43 8.08
N THR A 272 4.02 -7.46 7.25
CA THR A 272 2.88 -8.40 7.21
C THR A 272 2.55 -8.93 8.61
N GLY A 273 1.28 -8.83 9.00
CA GLY A 273 0.76 -9.25 10.30
C GLY A 273 0.71 -8.16 11.39
N MET A 274 1.36 -7.01 11.17
CA MET A 274 1.30 -5.87 12.10
C MET A 274 -0.13 -5.32 12.22
N GLN A 275 -0.42 -4.78 13.41
CA GLN A 275 -1.63 -3.99 13.66
C GLN A 275 -1.26 -2.56 13.99
N ILE A 276 -1.74 -1.61 13.20
CA ILE A 276 -1.52 -0.18 13.43
C ILE A 276 -2.83 0.49 13.82
N ARG A 277 -2.79 1.33 14.85
CA ARG A 277 -3.98 2.03 15.37
C ARG A 277 -3.74 3.53 15.41
N LEU A 278 -4.63 4.28 14.80
CA LEU A 278 -4.60 5.73 14.73
C LEU A 278 -5.99 6.23 15.10
N ALA A 279 -6.11 6.86 16.27
CA ALA A 279 -7.41 7.21 16.85
C ALA A 279 -8.30 5.96 16.98
N ASP A 280 -9.42 5.91 16.24
CA ASP A 280 -10.36 4.80 16.17
C ASP A 280 -10.27 3.99 14.87
N ALA A 281 -9.30 4.29 14.00
CA ALA A 281 -8.98 3.47 12.84
C ALA A 281 -7.97 2.37 13.20
N GLU A 282 -8.22 1.14 12.74
CA GLU A 282 -7.33 -0.01 12.88
C GLU A 282 -6.94 -0.55 11.50
N PHE A 283 -5.64 -0.78 11.31
CA PHE A 283 -5.06 -1.39 10.11
C PHE A 283 -4.51 -2.76 10.49
N ASP A 284 -5.02 -3.79 9.85
CA ASP A 284 -4.42 -5.12 9.76
C ASP A 284 -3.58 -5.17 8.49
N ILE A 285 -2.25 -5.21 8.61
CA ILE A 285 -1.34 -5.32 7.46
C ILE A 285 -1.36 -6.78 7.01
N LEU A 286 -1.96 -7.05 5.86
CA LEU A 286 -2.19 -8.41 5.35
C LEU A 286 -1.10 -8.86 4.37
N PHE A 287 -0.46 -7.92 3.71
CA PHE A 287 0.56 -8.21 2.72
C PHE A 287 1.54 -7.06 2.60
N THR A 288 2.81 -7.39 2.46
CA THR A 288 3.86 -6.47 2.05
C THR A 288 4.74 -7.15 1.01
N GLN A 289 5.52 -6.35 0.29
CA GLN A 289 6.45 -6.83 -0.73
C GLN A 289 7.44 -7.90 -0.22
N GLU A 290 7.70 -7.92 1.09
CA GLU A 290 8.60 -8.86 1.77
C GLU A 290 8.13 -10.32 1.71
N ASP A 291 6.84 -10.55 1.51
CA ASP A 291 6.25 -11.89 1.42
C ASP A 291 6.72 -12.64 0.17
N HIS A 292 7.20 -11.96 -0.88
CA HIS A 292 7.56 -12.57 -2.17
C HIS A 292 8.92 -12.18 -2.75
N LEU A 293 9.79 -11.56 -1.95
CA LEU A 293 11.15 -11.23 -2.37
C LEU A 293 11.92 -12.45 -2.92
N ASP A 294 11.68 -13.64 -2.38
CA ASP A 294 12.27 -14.92 -2.82
C ASP A 294 11.83 -15.29 -4.25
N PHE A 295 10.52 -15.27 -4.51
CA PHE A 295 9.96 -15.57 -5.81
C PHE A 295 10.48 -14.59 -6.86
N TRP A 296 10.59 -13.32 -6.49
CA TRP A 296 11.08 -12.26 -7.35
C TRP A 296 12.55 -12.46 -7.72
N VAL A 297 13.42 -12.72 -6.75
CA VAL A 297 14.85 -13.00 -7.01
C VAL A 297 15.02 -14.25 -7.88
N ALA A 298 14.20 -15.29 -7.66
CA ALA A 298 14.28 -16.54 -8.41
C ALA A 298 13.72 -16.44 -9.85
N ASN A 299 12.68 -15.62 -10.08
CA ASN A 299 11.95 -15.54 -11.36
C ASN A 299 12.25 -14.25 -12.14
N HIS A 300 13.46 -13.77 -11.96
CA HIS A 300 13.99 -12.53 -12.49
C HIS A 300 13.83 -12.40 -14.03
N ASP A 301 13.88 -13.52 -14.76
CA ASP A 301 13.69 -13.57 -16.22
C ASP A 301 12.23 -13.70 -16.67
N ARG A 302 11.30 -14.13 -15.79
CA ARG A 302 9.93 -14.53 -16.20
C ARG A 302 9.03 -13.34 -16.53
N TYR A 303 9.31 -12.18 -15.93
CA TYR A 303 8.58 -10.92 -16.14
C TYR A 303 9.09 -10.09 -17.32
N HIS A 304 10.13 -10.58 -18.01
CA HIS A 304 10.72 -10.03 -19.23
C HIS A 304 9.77 -10.06 -20.45
N SER A 305 8.68 -10.84 -20.41
CA SER A 305 7.84 -11.14 -21.59
C SER A 305 6.59 -10.28 -21.74
N VAL A 306 6.07 -9.68 -20.66
CA VAL A 306 4.76 -8.98 -20.70
C VAL A 306 4.86 -7.63 -21.42
N TRP A 307 5.99 -6.92 -21.29
CA TRP A 307 6.19 -5.62 -21.96
C TRP A 307 6.61 -5.71 -23.43
N LYS A 308 6.96 -6.89 -23.96
CA LYS A 308 7.21 -7.08 -25.40
C LYS A 308 5.97 -6.82 -26.28
N HIS A 309 4.77 -6.86 -25.71
CA HIS A 309 3.53 -6.63 -26.48
C HIS A 309 3.19 -5.14 -26.68
N PHE A 310 3.71 -4.22 -25.85
CA PHE A 310 3.30 -2.81 -25.88
C PHE A 310 4.22 -1.87 -26.67
N ARG A 311 5.37 -2.33 -27.15
CA ARG A 311 6.13 -1.64 -28.21
C ARG A 311 6.72 -2.67 -29.16
N LYS A 312 6.39 -2.57 -30.45
CA LYS A 312 7.18 -3.18 -31.54
C LYS A 312 8.58 -2.55 -31.48
N LEU A 313 9.48 -3.11 -30.68
CA LEU A 313 10.87 -2.69 -30.64
C LEU A 313 11.65 -3.58 -31.61
N ASP A 314 12.36 -2.92 -32.52
CA ASP A 314 13.15 -3.53 -33.58
C ASP A 314 14.33 -4.32 -32.98
N PRO A 315 14.45 -5.63 -33.25
CA PRO A 315 15.60 -6.45 -32.83
C PRO A 315 16.95 -5.94 -33.36
N GLU A 316 16.96 -5.11 -34.40
CA GLU A 316 18.17 -4.54 -35.01
C GLU A 316 18.62 -3.23 -34.34
N ASP A 317 17.95 -2.74 -33.29
CA ASP A 317 18.39 -1.55 -32.55
C ASP A 317 19.78 -1.80 -31.95
N PRO A 318 20.82 -0.98 -32.23
CA PRO A 318 22.16 -1.13 -31.65
C PRO A 318 22.18 -0.97 -30.12
N GLN A 319 21.12 -0.40 -29.55
CA GLN A 319 20.88 -0.36 -28.10
C GLN A 319 20.09 -1.58 -27.61
N TRP A 320 19.77 -2.56 -28.45
CA TRP A 320 19.02 -3.76 -28.07
C TRP A 320 19.71 -4.49 -26.94
N GLU A 321 21.01 -4.83 -27.06
CA GLU A 321 21.77 -5.49 -25.99
C GLU A 321 21.88 -4.63 -24.73
N ILE A 322 22.02 -3.31 -24.87
CA ILE A 322 22.09 -2.39 -23.75
C ILE A 322 20.72 -2.29 -23.05
N ARG A 323 19.62 -2.20 -23.79
CA ARG A 323 18.24 -2.19 -23.25
C ARG A 323 17.84 -3.56 -22.70
N HIS A 324 18.32 -4.67 -23.28
CA HIS A 324 18.13 -6.03 -22.77
C HIS A 324 18.91 -6.27 -21.48
N GLN A 325 20.15 -5.76 -21.40
CA GLN A 325 21.00 -5.86 -20.22
C GLN A 325 20.62 -4.85 -19.12
N LEU A 326 19.90 -3.76 -19.48
CA LEU A 326 19.37 -2.76 -18.56
C LEU A 326 17.91 -2.99 -18.13
N CYS A 327 17.17 -3.92 -18.75
CA CYS A 327 15.83 -4.32 -18.31
C CYS A 327 15.94 -5.32 -17.16
N LYS A 328 16.03 -4.80 -15.94
CA LYS A 328 16.07 -5.58 -14.70
C LYS A 328 14.77 -5.38 -13.91
N GLN A 329 13.76 -6.22 -14.21
CA GLN A 329 12.74 -6.80 -13.31
C GLN A 329 11.74 -5.95 -12.48
N TYR A 330 10.50 -6.46 -12.42
CA TYR A 330 9.46 -6.16 -11.42
C TYR A 330 8.52 -4.98 -11.77
N ASP A 331 7.22 -5.26 -11.78
CA ASP A 331 6.15 -4.25 -11.81
C ASP A 331 5.89 -3.81 -10.36
N ILE A 332 6.09 -2.52 -10.06
CA ILE A 332 5.94 -1.93 -8.72
C ILE A 332 4.50 -2.05 -8.18
N ASN A 333 3.50 -2.29 -9.03
CA ASN A 333 2.15 -2.70 -8.62
C ASN A 333 2.17 -3.87 -7.62
N ASN A 334 3.07 -4.82 -7.83
CA ASN A 334 3.22 -6.02 -7.00
C ASN A 334 3.86 -5.75 -5.63
N THR A 335 4.34 -4.53 -5.41
CA THR A 335 4.87 -4.08 -4.12
C THR A 335 3.80 -3.40 -3.25
N SER A 336 2.57 -3.29 -3.78
CA SER A 336 1.42 -2.74 -3.07
C SER A 336 1.23 -3.40 -1.70
N MET A 337 1.27 -2.60 -0.66
CA MET A 337 0.81 -3.03 0.67
C MET A 337 -0.70 -3.26 0.65
N VAL A 338 -1.14 -4.42 1.13
CA VAL A 338 -2.57 -4.73 1.29
C VAL A 338 -2.93 -4.73 2.77
N SER A 339 -4.00 -4.01 3.09
CA SER A 339 -4.45 -3.84 4.46
C SER A 339 -5.96 -4.03 4.57
N ARG A 340 -6.39 -4.64 5.68
CA ARG A 340 -7.77 -4.51 6.15
C ARG A 340 -7.84 -3.32 7.10
N ILE A 341 -8.67 -2.35 6.77
CA ILE A 341 -8.87 -1.13 7.56
C ILE A 341 -10.24 -1.21 8.23
N THR A 342 -10.31 -0.95 9.53
CA THR A 342 -11.58 -0.87 10.27
C THR A 342 -11.73 0.52 10.85
N VAL A 343 -12.84 1.20 10.54
CA VAL A 343 -13.16 2.55 11.04
C VAL A 343 -14.66 2.81 10.90
N ALA A 344 -15.26 3.59 11.80
CA ALA A 344 -16.69 3.94 11.75
C ALA A 344 -17.63 2.71 11.65
N GLY A 345 -17.23 1.59 12.27
CA GLY A 345 -17.94 0.31 12.17
C GLY A 345 -17.87 -0.38 10.79
N LEU A 346 -17.18 0.21 9.82
CA LEU A 346 -16.93 -0.35 8.50
C LEU A 346 -15.59 -1.08 8.47
N SER A 347 -15.50 -2.07 7.60
CA SER A 347 -14.24 -2.71 7.20
C SER A 347 -14.00 -2.51 5.71
N VAL A 348 -12.76 -2.16 5.35
CA VAL A 348 -12.30 -1.88 3.99
C VAL A 348 -11.10 -2.77 3.69
N LEU A 349 -11.08 -3.43 2.53
CA LEU A 349 -9.91 -4.10 2.00
C LEU A 349 -9.23 -3.16 1.00
N GLU A 350 -8.12 -2.56 1.42
CA GLU A 350 -7.26 -1.67 0.61
C GLU A 350 -6.19 -2.51 -0.07
N MET A 351 -6.23 -2.58 -1.41
CA MET A 351 -5.39 -3.49 -2.19
C MET A 351 -4.29 -2.80 -3.01
N GLY A 352 -4.24 -1.47 -3.06
CA GLY A 352 -3.34 -0.77 -4.00
C GLY A 352 -3.57 -1.28 -5.42
N ASP A 353 -2.46 -1.57 -6.08
CA ASP A 353 -2.44 -2.22 -7.40
C ASP A 353 -1.94 -3.65 -7.32
N ALA A 354 -2.17 -4.35 -6.20
CA ALA A 354 -1.68 -5.72 -5.96
C ALA A 354 -2.18 -6.72 -7.03
N PHE A 355 -1.45 -6.78 -8.14
CA PHE A 355 -1.90 -7.45 -9.36
C PHE A 355 -2.09 -8.94 -9.08
N ARG A 356 -1.14 -9.59 -8.41
CA ARG A 356 -1.17 -11.04 -8.18
C ARG A 356 -1.69 -11.43 -6.80
N ALA A 357 -2.62 -10.65 -6.24
CA ALA A 357 -3.22 -10.91 -4.92
C ALA A 357 -3.79 -12.34 -4.76
N ASN A 358 -4.28 -12.95 -5.85
CA ASN A 358 -4.75 -14.34 -5.86
C ASN A 358 -3.66 -15.38 -5.54
N GLU A 359 -2.40 -15.09 -5.84
CA GLU A 359 -1.27 -15.98 -5.59
C GLU A 359 -0.58 -15.71 -4.27
N TRP A 360 -0.76 -14.51 -3.74
CA TRP A 360 0.11 -13.96 -2.70
C TRP A 360 -0.60 -13.65 -1.40
N ILE A 361 -1.92 -13.46 -1.46
CA ILE A 361 -2.73 -13.10 -0.29
C ILE A 361 -3.67 -14.25 0.04
N ILE A 362 -4.40 -14.79 -0.94
CA ILE A 362 -5.33 -15.90 -0.74
C ILE A 362 -4.69 -17.12 -0.07
N PRO A 363 -3.46 -17.55 -0.44
CA PRO A 363 -2.93 -18.79 0.15
C PRO A 363 -2.62 -18.70 1.64
N TYR A 364 -2.47 -17.50 2.19
CA TYR A 364 -2.08 -17.28 3.59
C TYR A 364 -3.22 -16.79 4.47
N TRP A 365 -4.34 -16.34 3.89
CA TRP A 365 -5.45 -15.77 4.64
C TRP A 365 -6.78 -16.44 4.29
N SER A 366 -7.57 -16.72 5.31
CA SER A 366 -8.92 -17.23 5.11
C SER A 366 -9.79 -16.19 4.41
N ILE A 367 -10.77 -16.64 3.62
CA ILE A 367 -11.75 -15.73 3.02
C ILE A 367 -12.48 -14.92 4.09
N ASP A 368 -12.69 -15.46 5.29
CA ASP A 368 -13.31 -14.71 6.39
C ASP A 368 -12.42 -13.57 6.89
N THR A 369 -11.10 -13.78 6.97
CA THR A 369 -10.13 -12.70 7.27
C THR A 369 -10.14 -11.61 6.20
N LEU A 370 -10.20 -11.99 4.92
CA LEU A 370 -10.15 -11.06 3.79
C LEU A 370 -11.49 -10.36 3.53
N ARG A 371 -12.60 -10.93 4.01
CA ARG A 371 -13.94 -10.39 3.75
C ARG A 371 -14.19 -9.12 4.54
N THR A 372 -14.56 -8.06 3.83
CA THR A 372 -14.82 -6.72 4.34
C THR A 372 -16.16 -6.19 3.83
N ASP A 373 -16.62 -5.07 4.38
CA ASP A 373 -17.82 -4.39 3.88
C ASP A 373 -17.57 -3.71 2.53
N ILE A 374 -16.35 -3.21 2.34
CA ILE A 374 -15.90 -2.50 1.15
C ILE A 374 -14.61 -3.16 0.66
N VAL A 375 -14.53 -3.44 -0.64
CA VAL A 375 -13.31 -3.93 -1.30
C VAL A 375 -12.90 -2.89 -2.32
N LYS A 376 -11.74 -2.26 -2.10
CA LYS A 376 -11.05 -1.53 -3.16
C LYS A 376 -10.49 -2.56 -4.12
N THR A 377 -10.99 -2.55 -5.34
CA THR A 377 -10.48 -3.43 -6.38
C THR A 377 -9.04 -3.08 -6.75
N ALA A 378 -8.18 -4.09 -6.87
CA ALA A 378 -6.77 -3.87 -7.19
C ALA A 378 -6.58 -3.37 -8.63
N HIS A 379 -5.65 -2.43 -8.81
CA HIS A 379 -5.16 -1.94 -10.11
C HIS A 379 -6.32 -1.50 -11.01
N HIS A 380 -7.18 -0.65 -10.46
CA HIS A 380 -8.33 -0.07 -11.16
C HIS A 380 -9.25 -1.14 -11.79
N PHE A 381 -9.32 -2.31 -11.15
CA PHE A 381 -10.00 -3.52 -11.63
C PHE A 381 -9.56 -4.00 -13.03
N LEU A 382 -8.38 -3.60 -13.49
CA LEU A 382 -7.83 -4.02 -14.78
C LEU A 382 -7.40 -5.48 -14.78
N ASN A 383 -6.99 -6.04 -13.62
CA ASN A 383 -6.51 -7.42 -13.61
C ASN A 383 -7.65 -8.44 -13.71
N ASN A 384 -7.68 -9.19 -14.80
CA ASN A 384 -8.66 -10.23 -15.05
C ASN A 384 -8.45 -11.49 -14.22
N GLU A 385 -7.23 -11.74 -13.74
CA GLU A 385 -6.90 -12.93 -12.95
C GLU A 385 -7.46 -12.89 -11.52
N LEU A 386 -7.91 -11.72 -11.06
CA LEU A 386 -8.52 -11.54 -9.73
C LEU A 386 -10.03 -11.80 -9.68
N LEU A 387 -10.68 -12.07 -10.81
CA LEU A 387 -12.13 -12.37 -10.80
C LEU A 387 -12.50 -13.53 -9.84
N PRO A 388 -11.78 -14.68 -9.82
CA PRO A 388 -12.06 -15.75 -8.86
C PRO A 388 -11.89 -15.31 -7.40
N PHE A 389 -10.98 -14.38 -7.12
CA PHE A 389 -10.78 -13.82 -5.79
C PHE A 389 -11.99 -13.01 -5.35
N TYR A 390 -12.45 -12.07 -6.18
CA TYR A 390 -13.61 -11.25 -5.88
C TYR A 390 -14.88 -12.09 -5.76
N GLN A 391 -15.02 -13.11 -6.61
CA GLN A 391 -16.08 -14.11 -6.49
C GLN A 391 -16.03 -14.83 -5.15
N ALA A 392 -14.84 -15.21 -4.67
CA ALA A 392 -14.67 -15.86 -3.37
C ALA A 392 -15.06 -14.97 -2.19
N LEU A 393 -14.69 -13.68 -2.22
CA LEU A 393 -15.11 -12.70 -1.20
C LEU A 393 -16.63 -12.51 -1.19
N ALA A 394 -17.25 -12.50 -2.37
CA ALA A 394 -18.69 -12.33 -2.55
C ALA A 394 -19.52 -13.59 -2.25
N ARG A 395 -18.89 -14.75 -1.97
CA ARG A 395 -19.61 -15.99 -1.65
C ARG A 395 -20.54 -15.77 -0.45
N ASP A 396 -21.62 -16.52 -0.41
CA ASP A 396 -22.58 -16.55 0.72
C ASP A 396 -23.49 -15.31 0.86
N GLY A 397 -23.47 -14.39 -0.11
CA GLY A 397 -24.48 -13.32 -0.22
C GLY A 397 -24.40 -12.24 0.86
N LYS A 398 -23.31 -12.16 1.63
CA LYS A 398 -23.10 -11.05 2.57
C LYS A 398 -23.00 -9.73 1.80
N PRO A 399 -23.68 -8.65 2.25
CA PRO A 399 -23.58 -7.34 1.61
C PRO A 399 -22.15 -6.85 1.53
N MET A 400 -21.74 -6.36 0.36
CA MET A 400 -20.38 -5.88 0.11
C MET A 400 -20.38 -4.90 -1.05
N ILE A 401 -19.52 -3.89 -0.96
CA ILE A 401 -19.34 -2.89 -2.00
C ILE A 401 -18.00 -3.11 -2.68
N PHE A 402 -18.01 -3.36 -3.98
CA PHE A 402 -16.80 -3.29 -4.80
C PHE A 402 -16.63 -1.86 -5.29
N LEU A 403 -15.58 -1.20 -4.80
CA LEU A 403 -15.18 0.12 -5.23
C LEU A 403 -14.17 0.00 -6.35
N MET A 404 -14.49 0.68 -7.44
CA MET A 404 -13.63 0.75 -8.61
C MET A 404 -13.79 2.11 -9.23
N ASN A 405 -12.65 2.66 -9.63
CA ASN A 405 -12.59 3.81 -10.51
C ASN A 405 -12.37 3.28 -11.93
N LEU A 406 -13.27 3.63 -12.85
CA LEU A 406 -13.13 3.23 -14.25
C LEU A 406 -12.13 4.17 -14.91
N LEU A 407 -10.92 3.67 -15.17
CA LEU A 407 -10.24 4.06 -16.40
C LEU A 407 -11.22 3.81 -17.56
N ASN A 408 -11.20 4.64 -18.61
CA ASN A 408 -12.11 4.54 -19.79
C ASN A 408 -11.83 3.29 -20.65
N ARG A 409 -11.47 2.18 -20.01
CA ARG A 409 -11.07 0.93 -20.63
C ARG A 409 -12.27 -0.02 -20.61
N PRO A 410 -12.54 -0.70 -21.74
CA PRO A 410 -13.60 -1.68 -21.80
C PRO A 410 -13.29 -2.83 -20.83
N MET A 411 -14.20 -3.04 -19.88
CA MET A 411 -14.20 -4.21 -19.01
C MET A 411 -14.46 -5.47 -19.84
N ILE A 412 -13.78 -6.57 -19.53
CA ILE A 412 -14.03 -7.84 -20.20
C ILE A 412 -15.47 -8.34 -19.93
N PRO A 413 -16.12 -9.02 -20.90
CA PRO A 413 -17.51 -9.45 -20.77
C PRO A 413 -17.80 -10.27 -19.51
N GLU A 414 -16.88 -11.13 -19.09
CA GLU A 414 -17.04 -12.03 -17.94
C GLU A 414 -17.14 -11.26 -16.62
N LYS A 415 -16.31 -10.23 -16.45
CA LYS A 415 -16.38 -9.34 -15.28
C LYS A 415 -17.68 -8.56 -15.27
N LYS A 416 -18.06 -8.01 -16.43
CA LYS A 416 -19.31 -7.27 -16.58
C LYS A 416 -20.51 -8.13 -16.21
N GLN A 417 -20.57 -9.34 -16.77
CA GLN A 417 -21.64 -10.30 -16.49
C GLN A 417 -21.68 -10.71 -15.02
N TRP A 418 -20.53 -10.91 -14.39
CA TRP A 418 -20.47 -11.21 -12.95
C TRP A 418 -20.99 -10.06 -12.10
N LEU A 419 -20.59 -8.81 -12.39
CA LEU A 419 -21.06 -7.62 -11.68
C LEU A 419 -22.58 -7.42 -11.84
N GLU A 420 -23.10 -7.61 -13.05
CA GLU A 420 -24.55 -7.56 -13.35
C GLU A 420 -25.33 -8.67 -12.63
N GLY A 421 -24.67 -9.79 -12.30
CA GLY A 421 -25.23 -10.93 -11.60
C GLY A 421 -25.07 -10.93 -10.08
N LEU A 422 -24.56 -9.84 -9.48
CA LEU A 422 -24.37 -9.77 -8.03
C LEU A 422 -25.71 -9.90 -7.28
N PRO A 423 -25.77 -10.71 -6.20
CA PRO A 423 -26.93 -10.79 -5.32
C PRO A 423 -27.36 -9.44 -4.73
N ALA A 424 -28.63 -9.35 -4.32
CA ALA A 424 -29.13 -8.16 -3.61
C ALA A 424 -28.29 -7.88 -2.34
N GLY A 425 -27.92 -6.60 -2.14
CA GLY A 425 -27.02 -6.18 -1.06
C GLY A 425 -25.54 -6.18 -1.43
N GLN A 426 -25.16 -6.83 -2.53
CA GLN A 426 -23.84 -6.66 -3.15
C GLN A 426 -23.96 -5.68 -4.29
N HIS A 427 -23.11 -4.67 -4.28
CA HIS A 427 -23.18 -3.59 -5.24
C HIS A 427 -21.80 -3.22 -5.75
N PHE A 428 -21.81 -2.79 -6.99
CA PHE A 428 -20.67 -2.20 -7.64
C PHE A 428 -20.92 -0.71 -7.77
N LEU A 429 -19.99 0.09 -7.28
CA LEU A 429 -20.06 1.54 -7.43
C LEU A 429 -19.02 1.96 -8.47
N PRO A 430 -19.44 2.21 -9.73
CA PRO A 430 -18.56 2.86 -10.68
C PRO A 430 -18.40 4.30 -10.22
N ALA A 431 -17.21 4.64 -9.76
CA ALA A 431 -16.93 6.01 -9.41
C ALA A 431 -16.80 6.82 -10.71
N SER A 432 -17.80 7.66 -10.99
CA SER A 432 -17.73 8.64 -12.06
C SER A 432 -16.72 9.72 -11.68
N SER A 433 -15.95 10.18 -12.66
CA SER A 433 -15.14 11.38 -12.47
C SER A 433 -16.06 12.50 -11.97
N LYS A 434 -15.75 13.06 -10.79
CA LYS A 434 -16.46 14.19 -10.13
C LYS A 434 -17.58 13.81 -9.14
N THR A 435 -17.46 12.68 -8.44
CA THR A 435 -18.32 12.41 -7.28
C THR A 435 -17.47 11.94 -6.10
N ILE A 436 -17.64 12.61 -4.97
CA ILE A 436 -17.09 12.14 -3.70
C ILE A 436 -18.14 11.23 -3.06
N TYR A 437 -17.75 10.04 -2.64
CA TYR A 437 -18.64 9.11 -1.96
C TYR A 437 -18.27 9.00 -0.49
N GLY A 438 -19.22 9.27 0.40
CA GLY A 438 -19.11 8.99 1.83
C GLY A 438 -19.77 7.67 2.20
N PHE A 439 -19.11 6.91 3.07
CA PHE A 439 -19.60 5.62 3.54
C PHE A 439 -19.89 5.66 5.04
N SER A 440 -21.01 5.07 5.44
CA SER A 440 -21.44 4.93 6.84
C SER A 440 -22.26 3.66 7.03
N ARG A 441 -22.47 3.21 8.28
CA ARG A 441 -23.53 2.24 8.58
C ARG A 441 -24.83 2.96 8.90
N ASP A 442 -25.95 2.42 8.42
CA ASP A 442 -27.27 2.82 8.90
C ASP A 442 -27.65 2.09 10.20
N GLY A 443 -28.79 2.46 10.79
CA GLY A 443 -29.30 1.84 12.02
C GLY A 443 -29.70 0.37 11.90
N THR A 444 -29.67 -0.21 10.68
CA THR A 444 -29.88 -1.64 10.42
C THR A 444 -28.57 -2.42 10.30
N GLY A 445 -27.44 -1.70 10.29
CA GLY A 445 -26.10 -2.25 10.08
C GLY A 445 -25.71 -2.35 8.61
N ALA A 446 -26.54 -1.91 7.66
CA ALA A 446 -26.20 -1.90 6.24
C ALA A 446 -25.26 -0.73 5.90
N VAL A 447 -24.38 -0.91 4.90
CA VAL A 447 -23.53 0.19 4.42
C VAL A 447 -24.36 1.14 3.56
N ARG A 448 -24.42 2.40 3.98
CA ARG A 448 -25.01 3.51 3.24
C ARG A 448 -23.92 4.27 2.51
N THR A 449 -24.16 4.52 1.23
CA THR A 449 -23.34 5.40 0.39
C THR A 449 -24.07 6.73 0.20
N GLU A 450 -23.36 7.83 0.39
CA GLU A 450 -23.81 9.19 0.10
C GLU A 450 -22.95 9.80 -1.01
N ALA A 451 -23.57 10.18 -2.12
CA ALA A 451 -22.91 10.96 -3.15
C ALA A 451 -22.90 12.44 -2.71
N ILE A 452 -21.71 13.01 -2.58
CA ILE A 452 -21.49 14.41 -2.25
C ILE A 452 -21.16 15.13 -3.56
N PRO A 453 -22.06 15.97 -4.09
CA PRO A 453 -21.77 16.76 -5.27
C PRO A 453 -20.55 17.63 -5.04
N ALA A 454 -19.68 17.71 -6.04
CA ALA A 454 -18.59 18.67 -6.08
C ALA A 454 -19.16 20.11 -6.16
N SER A 455 -19.46 20.74 -5.02
CA SER A 455 -19.88 22.15 -4.96
C SER A 455 -18.71 23.12 -4.80
N TYR A 456 -17.47 22.64 -4.93
CA TYR A 456 -16.27 23.47 -4.77
C TYR A 456 -16.25 24.56 -5.85
N SER A 457 -16.34 25.81 -5.39
CA SER A 457 -16.70 27.03 -6.15
C SER A 457 -15.77 27.40 -7.32
N TRP A 458 -14.66 26.68 -7.49
CA TRP A 458 -13.73 26.90 -8.59
C TRP A 458 -14.24 26.31 -9.93
N TYR A 459 -15.19 25.37 -9.90
CA TYR A 459 -15.68 24.66 -11.09
C TYR A 459 -16.53 25.48 -12.05
N SER A 460 -17.17 26.57 -11.60
CA SER A 460 -17.97 27.43 -12.49
C SER A 460 -17.13 28.21 -13.52
N MET A 461 -15.78 28.18 -13.43
CA MET A 461 -14.90 28.91 -14.35
C MET A 461 -14.23 28.04 -15.44
N VAL A 462 -14.23 26.71 -15.31
CA VAL A 462 -13.50 25.80 -16.23
C VAL A 462 -14.43 25.04 -17.20
N ALA A 463 -15.74 25.03 -16.93
CA ALA A 463 -16.73 24.32 -17.75
C ALA A 463 -16.96 24.89 -19.17
N GLU A 464 -16.27 25.98 -19.55
CA GLU A 464 -16.38 26.60 -20.89
C GLU A 464 -15.21 26.26 -21.84
N ALA A 465 -14.26 25.40 -21.46
CA ALA A 465 -13.18 25.00 -22.37
C ALA A 465 -13.67 23.91 -23.37
N PRO A 466 -13.53 24.10 -24.70
CA PRO A 466 -14.05 23.16 -25.68
C PRO A 466 -13.31 21.82 -25.62
N GLN A 467 -14.07 20.72 -25.47
CA GLN A 467 -13.59 19.37 -25.76
C GLN A 467 -13.16 19.31 -27.24
N LYS A 468 -11.85 19.43 -27.52
CA LYS A 468 -11.32 19.01 -28.81
C LYS A 468 -11.33 17.49 -28.84
N ARG A 469 -12.25 16.94 -29.64
CA ARG A 469 -12.23 15.56 -30.15
C ARG A 469 -10.84 15.24 -30.69
N ILE A 470 -10.23 14.17 -30.22
CA ILE A 470 -9.17 13.47 -30.94
C ILE A 470 -9.87 12.40 -31.77
N GLU A 471 -10.18 12.74 -33.02
CA GLU A 471 -10.41 11.78 -34.09
C GLU A 471 -9.07 11.63 -34.84
N GLY A 472 -8.50 10.42 -34.83
CA GLY A 472 -7.54 9.92 -35.82
C GLY A 472 -6.09 10.45 -35.77
N GLU A 473 -5.14 9.55 -35.48
CA GLU A 473 -4.02 9.18 -36.37
C GLU A 473 -3.26 7.96 -35.83
#